data_AF-A0A957CZ13-F1
#
_entry.id   AF-A0A957CZ13-F1
#
_cell.length_a   1.000
_cell.length_b   1.000
_cell.length_c   1.000
_cell.angle_alpha   90.00
_cell.angle_beta   90.00
_cell.angle_gamma   90.00
#
_symmetry.space_group_name_H-M   'P 1'
#
loop_
_entity.id
_entity.type
_entity.pdbx_description
1 polymer ?
#
loop_
_entity_poly.entity_id
_entity_poly.type
_entity_poly.pdbx_seq_one_letter_code
_entity_poly.pdbx_strand_id
1 'polypeptide(L)'
;HAEWLGSTHGDKGVGCVNCHQLEDENNEHPTVAYTIDKSGEVCGACHLNEHNDWELSAHANGENPIACVDCHYPHTQEQRIGNGNNNICENCHEDELMDSHDSTHFAAGMSCLDCHKNTEKNTGHTFDVASDTCVLCHGQDAHTANAMLEAGIDISPATLEQRLGVEAGEAMEEERETAVSPTPTSQGIVGLPAWMAIFPILGLVVSGAWVVLGKDPGHRHEDKQR
;
A
#
# COMPACT_ATOMS: atom_id res chain seq x y z
N HIS A 1 26.93 3.72 -7.59
CA HIS A 1 28.10 2.84 -7.46
C HIS A 1 28.36 2.37 -6.04
N ALA A 2 28.26 3.23 -5.01
CA ALA A 2 28.41 2.78 -3.61
C ALA A 2 27.41 1.67 -3.24
N GLU A 3 26.13 1.89 -3.53
CA GLU A 3 25.06 0.89 -3.35
C GLU A 3 25.38 -0.44 -4.03
N TRP A 4 25.83 -0.39 -5.29
CA TRP A 4 26.20 -1.58 -6.06
C TRP A 4 27.32 -2.38 -5.41
N LEU A 5 28.38 -1.72 -4.92
CA LEU A 5 29.52 -2.39 -4.31
C LEU A 5 29.17 -3.12 -3.01
N GLY A 6 28.10 -2.70 -2.33
CA GLY A 6 27.56 -3.38 -1.15
C GLY A 6 26.47 -4.41 -1.47
N SER A 7 26.04 -4.51 -2.73
CA SER A 7 24.90 -5.34 -3.13
C SER A 7 25.29 -6.81 -3.35
N THR A 8 24.29 -7.69 -3.32
CA THR A 8 24.50 -9.11 -3.63
C THR A 8 24.95 -9.31 -5.08
N HIS A 9 24.40 -8.55 -6.03
CA HIS A 9 24.86 -8.58 -7.42
C HIS A 9 26.33 -8.17 -7.57
N GLY A 10 26.73 -7.12 -6.86
CA GLY A 10 28.14 -6.69 -6.81
C GLY A 10 29.06 -7.74 -6.22
N ASP A 11 28.67 -8.36 -5.09
CA ASP A 11 29.43 -9.44 -4.44
C ASP A 11 29.55 -10.70 -5.32
N LYS A 12 28.49 -11.05 -6.06
CA LYS A 12 28.50 -12.19 -6.99
C LYS A 12 29.18 -11.90 -8.33
N GLY A 13 29.72 -10.69 -8.51
CA GLY A 13 30.47 -10.34 -9.71
C GLY A 13 29.61 -10.22 -10.97
N VAL A 14 28.31 -9.95 -10.82
CA VAL A 14 27.48 -9.54 -11.95
C VAL A 14 28.08 -8.24 -12.50
N GLY A 15 28.24 -8.12 -13.81
CA GLY A 15 28.71 -6.90 -14.45
C GLY A 15 27.54 -5.98 -14.80
N CYS A 16 27.78 -4.67 -14.88
CA CYS A 16 26.76 -3.70 -15.29
C CYS A 16 26.09 -4.09 -16.63
N VAL A 17 26.90 -4.67 -17.50
CA VAL A 17 26.61 -5.03 -18.89
C VAL A 17 25.70 -6.26 -19.00
N ASN A 18 25.51 -6.99 -17.89
CA ASN A 18 24.57 -8.09 -17.84
C ASN A 18 23.12 -7.61 -17.82
N CYS A 19 22.87 -6.38 -17.37
CA CYS A 19 21.53 -5.81 -17.32
C CYS A 19 21.36 -4.56 -18.20
N HIS A 20 22.41 -3.72 -18.29
CA HIS A 20 22.40 -2.50 -19.08
C HIS A 20 22.94 -2.77 -20.49
N GLN A 21 22.28 -2.21 -21.50
CA GLN A 21 22.86 -2.13 -22.84
C GLN A 21 24.03 -1.14 -22.84
N LEU A 22 25.15 -1.58 -23.40
CA LEU A 22 26.45 -0.91 -23.34
C LEU A 22 26.69 0.10 -24.45
N GLU A 23 25.97 -0.03 -25.56
CA GLU A 23 26.29 0.63 -26.81
C GLU A 23 25.01 1.18 -27.43
N ASP A 24 25.08 2.42 -27.91
CA ASP A 24 24.10 2.92 -28.86
C ASP A 24 24.33 2.29 -30.24
N GLU A 25 23.51 2.67 -31.22
CA GLU A 25 23.64 2.23 -32.61
C GLU A 25 25.01 2.56 -33.25
N ASN A 26 25.89 3.30 -32.55
CA ASN A 26 27.21 3.72 -33.00
C ASN A 26 28.37 3.05 -32.24
N ASN A 27 28.12 2.04 -31.40
CA ASN A 27 29.14 1.32 -30.61
C ASN A 27 29.93 2.19 -29.62
N GLU A 28 29.38 3.33 -29.17
CA GLU A 28 30.02 4.19 -28.16
C GLU A 28 29.50 3.89 -26.76
N HIS A 29 30.39 3.90 -25.76
CA HIS A 29 29.96 3.78 -24.36
C HIS A 29 29.28 5.10 -23.93
N PRO A 30 27.99 5.07 -23.60
CA PRO A 30 27.21 6.26 -23.33
C PRO A 30 27.62 6.93 -22.02
N THR A 31 27.55 8.26 -22.00
CA THR A 31 27.87 9.10 -20.83
C THR A 31 26.68 9.29 -19.88
N VAL A 32 25.49 8.80 -20.27
CA VAL A 32 24.27 8.76 -19.47
C VAL A 32 23.91 7.31 -19.12
N ALA A 33 23.24 7.12 -17.98
CA ALA A 33 22.82 5.79 -17.54
C ALA A 33 21.86 5.17 -18.56
N TYR A 34 22.23 4.01 -19.12
CA TYR A 34 21.33 3.25 -19.97
C TYR A 34 20.21 2.61 -19.16
N THR A 35 19.06 2.45 -19.80
CA THR A 35 17.94 1.68 -19.28
C THR A 35 18.24 0.19 -19.43
N ILE A 36 17.81 -0.59 -18.46
CA ILE A 36 17.73 -2.04 -18.62
C ILE A 36 16.45 -2.39 -19.40
N ASP A 37 16.43 -3.56 -20.02
CA ASP A 37 15.15 -4.16 -20.37
C ASP A 37 14.34 -4.40 -19.08
N LYS A 38 13.14 -3.82 -19.03
CA LYS A 38 12.26 -3.92 -17.87
C LYS A 38 11.37 -5.15 -17.91
N SER A 39 11.31 -5.91 -19.00
CA SER A 39 10.35 -7.00 -19.24
C SER A 39 10.50 -8.25 -18.35
N GLY A 40 11.33 -8.21 -17.30
CA GLY A 40 11.58 -9.36 -16.41
C GLY A 40 12.57 -10.39 -17.00
N GLU A 41 12.62 -10.51 -18.33
CA GLU A 41 13.46 -11.46 -19.08
C GLU A 41 14.94 -11.41 -18.68
N VAL A 42 15.49 -10.19 -18.51
CA VAL A 42 16.89 -10.00 -18.10
C VAL A 42 17.17 -10.61 -16.72
N CYS A 43 16.19 -10.57 -15.82
CA CYS A 43 16.28 -11.20 -14.51
C CYS A 43 16.15 -12.73 -14.65
N GLY A 44 15.24 -13.18 -15.52
CA GLY A 44 14.98 -14.59 -15.82
C GLY A 44 16.17 -15.34 -16.40
N ALA A 45 17.15 -14.65 -17.00
CA ALA A 45 18.40 -15.27 -17.44
C ALA A 45 19.20 -15.95 -16.30
N CYS A 46 19.00 -15.51 -15.05
CA CYS A 46 19.67 -16.06 -13.87
C CYS A 46 18.68 -16.51 -12.78
N HIS A 47 17.62 -15.75 -12.53
CA HIS A 47 16.60 -16.00 -11.50
C HIS A 47 15.45 -16.85 -12.04
N LEU A 48 15.79 -18.06 -12.49
CA LEU A 48 14.88 -18.93 -13.24
C LEU A 48 13.61 -19.27 -12.46
N ASN A 49 13.73 -19.60 -11.18
CA ASN A 49 12.58 -20.02 -10.39
C ASN A 49 11.63 -18.85 -10.11
N GLU A 50 12.19 -17.70 -9.71
CA GLU A 50 11.40 -16.49 -9.44
C GLU A 50 10.72 -15.98 -10.71
N HIS A 51 11.41 -16.02 -11.85
CA HIS A 51 10.85 -15.65 -13.14
C HIS A 51 9.72 -16.58 -13.55
N ASN A 52 9.92 -17.90 -13.49
CA ASN A 52 8.88 -18.87 -13.84
C ASN A 52 7.64 -18.74 -12.94
N ASP A 53 7.83 -18.51 -11.64
CA ASP A 53 6.72 -18.28 -10.71
C ASP A 53 6.00 -16.95 -11.05
N TRP A 54 6.74 -15.88 -11.32
CA TRP A 54 6.16 -14.58 -11.70
C TRP A 54 5.40 -14.64 -13.02
N GLU A 55 5.90 -15.36 -14.02
CA GLU A 55 5.23 -15.58 -15.32
C GLU A 55 3.86 -16.25 -15.17
N LEU A 56 3.60 -16.96 -14.07
CA LEU A 56 2.30 -17.57 -13.79
C LEU A 56 1.36 -16.64 -13.02
N SER A 57 1.89 -15.53 -12.46
CA SER A 57 1.14 -14.63 -11.60
C SER A 57 0.21 -13.69 -12.37
N ALA A 58 -0.76 -13.13 -11.65
CA ALA A 58 -1.57 -12.02 -12.15
C ALA A 58 -0.74 -10.74 -12.38
N HIS A 59 0.41 -10.58 -11.72
CA HIS A 59 1.29 -9.42 -11.94
C HIS A 59 1.99 -9.47 -13.30
N ALA A 60 2.26 -10.66 -13.85
CA ALA A 60 2.78 -10.79 -15.22
C ALA A 60 1.68 -10.78 -16.30
N ASN A 61 0.49 -11.30 -15.99
CA ASN A 61 -0.55 -11.59 -16.98
C ASN A 61 -1.82 -10.73 -16.87
N GLY A 62 -1.88 -9.81 -15.91
CA GLY A 62 -3.02 -8.93 -15.68
C GLY A 62 -3.18 -7.84 -16.73
N GLU A 63 -4.21 -7.00 -16.55
CA GLU A 63 -4.49 -5.89 -17.48
C GLU A 63 -3.34 -4.86 -17.53
N ASN A 64 -2.64 -4.68 -16.41
CA ASN A 64 -1.48 -3.80 -16.28
C ASN A 64 -0.31 -4.60 -15.72
N PRO A 65 0.44 -5.32 -16.58
CA PRO A 65 1.53 -6.16 -16.12
C PRO A 65 2.67 -5.31 -15.54
N ILE A 66 3.25 -5.80 -14.45
CA ILE A 66 4.41 -5.23 -13.78
C ILE A 66 5.54 -6.26 -13.79
N ALA A 67 6.78 -5.78 -13.76
CA ALA A 67 7.97 -6.61 -13.81
C ALA A 67 8.78 -6.53 -12.51
N CYS A 68 9.86 -7.31 -12.45
CA CYS A 68 10.70 -7.44 -11.24
C CYS A 68 11.16 -6.08 -10.69
N VAL A 69 11.48 -5.13 -11.58
CA VAL A 69 12.00 -3.80 -11.20
C VAL A 69 10.95 -2.84 -10.66
N ASP A 70 9.67 -3.16 -10.80
CA ASP A 70 8.59 -2.36 -10.20
C ASP A 70 8.50 -2.64 -8.69
N CYS A 71 8.94 -3.82 -8.25
CA CYS A 71 9.04 -4.18 -6.84
C CYS A 71 10.46 -4.07 -6.28
N HIS A 72 11.51 -4.32 -7.08
CA HIS A 72 12.89 -4.43 -6.61
C HIS A 72 13.84 -3.36 -7.14
N TYR A 73 14.87 -3.06 -6.35
CA TYR A 73 16.05 -2.30 -6.76
C TYR A 73 17.18 -3.25 -7.21
N PRO A 74 17.54 -3.31 -8.50
CA PRO A 74 18.62 -4.18 -8.98
C PRO A 74 20.02 -3.85 -8.46
N HIS A 75 20.19 -2.67 -7.86
CA HIS A 75 21.46 -2.22 -7.30
C HIS A 75 21.61 -2.44 -5.80
N THR A 76 20.54 -2.80 -5.08
CA THR A 76 20.58 -3.08 -3.64
C THR A 76 19.94 -4.43 -3.28
N GLN A 77 19.13 -4.98 -4.19
CA GLN A 77 18.23 -6.13 -4.02
C GLN A 77 17.08 -5.89 -3.04
N GLU A 78 16.95 -4.67 -2.52
CA GLU A 78 15.85 -4.26 -1.65
C GLU A 78 14.55 -4.06 -2.42
N GLN A 79 13.44 -4.03 -1.68
CA GLN A 79 12.13 -3.70 -2.22
C GLN A 79 11.91 -2.19 -2.29
N ARG A 80 11.10 -1.74 -3.24
CA ARG A 80 10.74 -0.34 -3.47
C ARG A 80 9.63 0.14 -2.54
N ILE A 81 9.78 -0.02 -1.22
CA ILE A 81 8.71 0.33 -0.28
C ILE A 81 8.51 1.86 -0.28
N GLY A 82 7.27 2.29 -0.51
CA GLY A 82 6.87 3.69 -0.49
C GLY A 82 6.92 4.31 0.91
N ASN A 83 7.02 5.63 1.00
CA ASN A 83 7.01 6.31 2.30
C ASN A 83 5.69 6.07 3.03
N GLY A 84 5.79 5.60 4.27
CA GLY A 84 4.62 5.30 5.11
C GLY A 84 4.02 3.91 4.91
N ASN A 85 4.55 3.13 3.96
CA ASN A 85 4.12 1.75 3.73
C ASN A 85 4.98 0.77 4.53
N ASN A 86 4.35 -0.31 5.00
CA ASN A 86 5.06 -1.36 5.72
C ASN A 86 5.67 -2.39 4.76
N ASN A 87 5.08 -2.56 3.59
CA ASN A 87 5.56 -3.49 2.58
C ASN A 87 5.31 -2.97 1.15
N ILE A 88 5.86 -3.66 0.15
CA ILE A 88 5.79 -3.24 -1.26
C ILE A 88 4.37 -3.33 -1.86
N CYS A 89 3.52 -4.22 -1.35
CA CYS A 89 2.19 -4.45 -1.88
C CYS A 89 1.31 -3.21 -1.70
N GLU A 90 1.49 -2.51 -0.58
CA GLU A 90 0.79 -1.28 -0.21
C GLU A 90 1.10 -0.09 -1.14
N ASN A 91 2.10 -0.19 -2.01
CA ASN A 91 2.34 0.83 -3.05
C ASN A 91 1.24 0.86 -4.12
N CYS A 92 0.47 -0.22 -4.27
CA CYS A 92 -0.52 -0.36 -5.33
C CYS A 92 -1.86 -0.94 -4.84
N HIS A 93 -1.84 -1.83 -3.85
CA HIS A 93 -3.01 -2.50 -3.29
C HIS A 93 -3.50 -1.77 -2.03
N GLU A 94 -3.77 -0.46 -2.16
CA GLU A 94 -4.22 0.38 -1.05
C GLU A 94 -5.62 -0.01 -0.57
N ASP A 95 -6.51 -0.38 -1.50
CA ASP A 95 -7.89 -0.78 -1.17
C ASP A 95 -7.90 -2.10 -0.38
N GLU A 96 -7.12 -3.09 -0.82
CA GLU A 96 -6.97 -4.36 -0.12
C GLU A 96 -6.35 -4.18 1.27
N LEU A 97 -5.40 -3.24 1.41
CA LEU A 97 -4.86 -2.87 2.72
C LEU A 97 -5.99 -2.37 3.64
N MET A 98 -6.81 -1.43 3.17
CA MET A 98 -7.94 -0.89 3.95
C MET A 98 -8.94 -1.97 4.34
N ASP A 99 -9.28 -2.88 3.43
CA ASP A 99 -10.18 -4.00 3.71
C ASP A 99 -9.56 -5.01 4.69
N SER A 100 -8.23 -5.17 4.66
CA SER A 100 -7.53 -6.13 5.53
C SER A 100 -7.40 -5.66 6.99
N HIS A 101 -7.48 -4.35 7.26
CA HIS A 101 -7.28 -3.76 8.59
C HIS A 101 -8.24 -4.34 9.65
N ASP A 102 -9.47 -4.65 9.26
CA ASP A 102 -10.48 -5.21 10.16
C ASP A 102 -10.42 -6.76 10.26
N SER A 103 -9.44 -7.40 9.61
CA SER A 103 -9.29 -8.85 9.62
C SER A 103 -8.60 -9.36 10.89
N THR A 104 -8.93 -10.58 11.31
CA THR A 104 -8.27 -11.23 12.46
C THR A 104 -6.80 -11.53 12.20
N HIS A 105 -6.38 -11.73 10.95
CA HIS A 105 -4.97 -11.96 10.60
C HIS A 105 -4.16 -10.66 10.72
N PHE A 106 -4.72 -9.55 10.27
CA PHE A 106 -4.08 -8.24 10.47
C PHE A 106 -3.99 -7.86 11.94
N ALA A 107 -5.08 -8.07 12.70
CA ALA A 107 -5.07 -7.91 14.16
C ALA A 107 -4.05 -8.82 14.85
N ALA A 108 -3.72 -9.97 14.25
CA ALA A 108 -2.68 -10.90 14.69
C ALA A 108 -1.25 -10.48 14.27
N GLY A 109 -1.08 -9.30 13.66
CA GLY A 109 0.21 -8.77 13.21
C GLY A 109 0.72 -9.40 11.90
N MET A 110 -0.15 -10.09 11.15
CA MET A 110 0.24 -10.65 9.85
C MET A 110 0.20 -9.60 8.75
N SER A 111 1.09 -9.78 7.78
CA SER A 111 1.25 -8.98 6.57
C SER A 111 0.78 -9.73 5.33
N CYS A 112 0.68 -9.03 4.20
CA CYS A 112 0.37 -9.61 2.90
C CYS A 112 1.33 -10.76 2.54
N LEU A 113 2.60 -10.62 2.91
CA LEU A 113 3.69 -11.53 2.54
C LEU A 113 3.58 -12.89 3.23
N ASP A 114 2.98 -12.94 4.42
CA ASP A 114 2.85 -14.18 5.20
C ASP A 114 1.95 -15.21 4.51
N CYS A 115 1.02 -14.74 3.69
CA CYS A 115 0.12 -15.60 2.91
C CYS A 115 0.47 -15.61 1.42
N HIS A 116 0.62 -14.42 0.81
CA HIS A 116 0.76 -14.29 -0.64
C HIS A 116 2.16 -14.55 -1.15
N LYS A 117 3.21 -14.33 -0.34
CA LYS A 117 4.61 -14.52 -0.76
C LYS A 117 5.32 -15.58 0.09
N ASN A 118 4.59 -16.62 0.48
CA ASN A 118 5.14 -17.71 1.26
C ASN A 118 6.24 -18.46 0.48
N THR A 119 7.44 -18.52 1.04
CA THR A 119 8.63 -19.11 0.39
C THR A 119 8.92 -20.56 0.81
N GLU A 120 8.11 -21.16 1.69
CA GLU A 120 8.35 -22.53 2.17
C GLU A 120 8.10 -23.62 1.11
N LYS A 121 7.38 -23.28 0.04
CA LYS A 121 6.91 -24.23 -0.99
C LYS A 121 7.41 -23.92 -2.39
N ASN A 122 7.66 -22.65 -2.69
CA ASN A 122 8.19 -22.13 -3.94
C ASN A 122 8.91 -20.80 -3.67
N THR A 123 9.13 -19.96 -4.68
CA THR A 123 9.79 -18.65 -4.47
C THR A 123 8.86 -17.57 -3.91
N GLY A 124 7.56 -17.86 -3.85
CA GLY A 124 6.49 -16.94 -3.47
C GLY A 124 6.08 -15.96 -4.57
N HIS A 125 6.67 -16.01 -5.78
CA HIS A 125 6.39 -15.05 -6.86
C HIS A 125 5.19 -15.40 -7.74
N THR A 126 4.47 -16.47 -7.44
CA THR A 126 3.14 -16.70 -8.01
C THR A 126 2.10 -15.76 -7.37
N PHE A 127 2.37 -15.26 -6.16
CA PHE A 127 1.48 -14.43 -5.32
C PHE A 127 0.12 -15.05 -4.96
N ASP A 128 -0.11 -16.28 -5.41
CA ASP A 128 -1.27 -17.09 -5.09
C ASP A 128 -1.16 -17.71 -3.70
N VAL A 129 -2.30 -17.78 -3.01
CA VAL A 129 -2.42 -18.43 -1.71
C VAL A 129 -2.93 -19.85 -1.91
N ALA A 130 -2.03 -20.82 -1.76
CA ALA A 130 -2.40 -22.23 -1.70
C ALA A 130 -2.82 -22.63 -0.27
N SER A 131 -3.67 -23.67 -0.16
CA SER A 131 -4.20 -24.13 1.14
C SER A 131 -3.12 -24.58 2.12
N ASP A 132 -1.96 -24.98 1.60
CA ASP A 132 -0.81 -25.40 2.39
C ASP A 132 -0.07 -24.23 3.07
N THR A 133 -0.31 -22.98 2.66
CA THR A 133 0.16 -21.80 3.41
C THR A 133 -0.57 -21.67 4.74
N CYS A 134 -1.88 -21.93 4.77
CA CYS A 134 -2.69 -21.80 5.98
C CYS A 134 -2.25 -22.79 7.07
N VAL A 135 -1.91 -24.01 6.69
CA VAL A 135 -1.54 -25.08 7.63
C VAL A 135 -0.17 -24.87 8.29
N LEU A 136 0.65 -23.93 7.80
CA LEU A 136 1.88 -23.54 8.48
C LEU A 136 1.62 -23.02 9.90
N CYS A 137 0.51 -22.30 10.08
CA CYS A 137 0.10 -21.77 11.37
C CYS A 137 -1.08 -22.54 11.98
N HIS A 138 -2.02 -23.02 11.15
CA HIS A 138 -3.24 -23.68 11.61
C HIS A 138 -3.11 -25.21 11.83
N GLY A 139 -1.94 -25.80 11.56
CA GLY A 139 -1.68 -27.20 11.90
C GLY A 139 -2.26 -28.19 10.89
N GLN A 140 -3.25 -29.01 11.27
CA GLN A 140 -3.73 -30.09 10.39
C GLN A 140 -4.74 -29.62 9.34
N ASP A 141 -5.55 -28.61 9.63
CA ASP A 141 -6.51 -28.04 8.69
C ASP A 141 -6.88 -26.60 9.07
N ALA A 142 -7.14 -25.76 8.07
CA ALA A 142 -7.57 -24.38 8.26
C ALA A 142 -9.02 -24.28 8.77
N HIS A 143 -9.88 -25.27 8.48
CA HIS A 143 -11.29 -25.24 8.92
C HIS A 143 -11.49 -25.52 10.42
N THR A 144 -10.45 -25.97 11.13
CA THR A 144 -10.47 -26.10 12.59
C THR A 144 -10.23 -24.78 13.34
N ALA A 145 -10.15 -23.63 12.65
CA ALA A 145 -9.93 -22.33 13.29
C ALA A 145 -10.99 -21.99 14.37
N ASN A 146 -12.25 -22.44 14.21
CA ASN A 146 -13.26 -22.30 15.27
C ASN A 146 -12.88 -23.03 16.56
N ALA A 147 -12.08 -24.10 16.49
CA ALA A 147 -11.59 -24.79 17.67
C ALA A 147 -10.64 -23.92 18.50
N MET A 148 -9.94 -22.94 17.90
CA MET A 148 -9.11 -21.98 18.64
C MET A 148 -9.97 -21.00 19.45
N LEU A 149 -11.07 -20.52 18.87
CA LEU A 149 -12.07 -19.69 19.56
C LEU A 149 -12.81 -20.51 20.64
N GLU A 150 -13.21 -21.75 20.34
CA GLU A 150 -13.87 -22.67 21.27
C GLU A 150 -12.94 -23.11 22.42
N ALA A 151 -11.64 -23.20 22.17
CA ALA A 151 -10.62 -23.44 23.20
C ALA A 151 -10.33 -22.19 24.07
N GLY A 152 -11.01 -21.07 23.81
CA GLY A 152 -10.86 -19.84 24.59
C GLY A 152 -9.55 -19.11 24.34
N ILE A 153 -8.90 -19.32 23.19
CA ILE A 153 -7.73 -18.55 22.79
C ILE A 153 -8.21 -17.15 22.37
N ASP A 154 -8.05 -16.20 23.27
CA ASP A 154 -8.31 -14.79 23.00
C ASP A 154 -7.25 -14.26 22.01
N ILE A 155 -7.73 -13.93 20.81
CA ILE A 155 -6.96 -13.31 19.72
C ILE A 155 -7.28 -11.82 19.60
N SER A 156 -7.86 -11.21 20.64
CA SER A 156 -8.02 -9.76 20.68
C SER A 156 -6.66 -9.08 20.60
N PRO A 157 -6.57 -7.89 19.95
CA PRO A 157 -5.33 -7.12 19.86
C PRO A 157 -4.63 -6.96 21.22
N ALA A 158 -5.40 -6.70 22.28
CA ALA A 158 -4.89 -6.55 23.65
C ALA A 158 -4.20 -7.83 24.18
N THR A 159 -4.74 -9.02 23.87
CA THR A 159 -4.12 -10.28 24.28
C THR A 159 -2.91 -10.63 23.42
N LEU A 160 -2.90 -10.18 22.16
CA LEU A 160 -1.79 -10.40 21.26
C LEU A 160 -0.58 -9.51 21.58
N GLU A 161 -0.79 -8.24 21.89
CA GLU A 161 0.22 -7.31 22.43
C GLU A 161 0.88 -7.90 23.69
N GLN A 162 0.07 -8.44 24.61
CA GLN A 162 0.54 -9.07 25.83
C GLN A 162 1.36 -10.36 25.57
N ARG A 163 1.04 -11.11 24.52
CA ARG A 163 1.68 -12.40 24.20
C ARG A 163 2.94 -12.27 23.35
N LEU A 164 2.97 -11.30 22.43
CA LEU A 164 4.10 -11.07 21.54
C LEU A 164 5.14 -10.13 22.15
N GLY A 165 4.82 -9.44 23.25
CA GLY A 165 5.73 -8.49 23.89
C GLY A 165 6.10 -7.31 22.98
N VAL A 166 5.27 -7.06 21.96
CA VAL A 166 5.33 -5.90 21.10
C VAL A 166 4.28 -4.95 21.64
N GLU A 167 4.72 -3.91 22.35
CA GLU A 167 3.86 -2.75 22.56
C GLU A 167 3.57 -2.20 21.16
N ALA A 168 2.30 -2.14 20.75
CA ALA A 168 1.95 -1.46 19.51
C ALA A 168 2.53 -0.06 19.62
N GLY A 169 3.59 0.18 18.85
CA GLY A 169 4.41 1.37 18.98
C GLY A 169 3.52 2.59 18.94
N GLU A 170 3.61 3.39 20.00
CA GLU A 170 3.15 4.75 20.02
C GLU A 170 3.58 5.39 18.70
N ALA A 171 2.60 5.82 17.90
CA ALA A 171 2.86 6.58 16.70
C ALA A 171 3.89 7.66 17.06
N MET A 172 5.01 7.67 16.34
CA MET A 172 6.09 8.64 16.47
C MET A 172 5.51 10.06 16.50
N GLU A 173 5.40 10.64 17.70
CA GLU A 173 5.26 12.08 17.86
C GLU A 173 6.68 12.67 17.78
N GLU A 174 7.17 12.79 16.54
CA GLU A 174 8.44 13.44 16.25
C GLU A 174 8.35 14.94 16.55
N GLU A 175 9.39 15.40 17.25
CA GLU A 175 9.56 16.72 17.85
C GLU A 175 9.28 17.87 16.88
N ARG A 176 8.14 18.54 17.03
CA ARG A 176 7.98 19.91 16.51
C ARG A 176 8.62 20.88 17.49
N GLU A 177 9.90 21.16 17.24
CA GLU A 177 10.66 22.22 17.89
C GLU A 177 9.88 23.55 17.96
N THR A 178 10.09 24.19 19.10
CA THR A 178 9.58 25.46 19.57
C THR A 178 9.55 26.58 18.54
N ALA A 179 8.35 26.98 18.11
CA ALA A 179 8.08 28.34 17.63
C ALA A 179 7.24 29.06 18.67
N VAL A 180 7.92 29.85 19.50
CA VAL A 180 7.32 30.79 20.46
C VAL A 180 6.37 31.73 19.71
N SER A 181 5.12 31.82 20.16
CA SER A 181 4.23 32.93 19.86
C SER A 181 3.53 33.38 21.15
N PRO A 182 3.49 34.69 21.45
CA PRO A 182 3.05 35.19 22.75
C PRO A 182 1.53 35.12 22.88
N THR A 183 1.08 34.70 24.06
CA THR A 183 -0.31 34.71 24.51
C THR A 183 -0.91 36.12 24.50
N PRO A 184 -2.15 36.30 24.01
CA PRO A 184 -3.01 37.37 24.47
C PRO A 184 -4.07 36.80 25.43
N THR A 185 -3.88 37.17 26.69
CA THR A 185 -4.89 37.61 27.67
C THR A 185 -6.35 37.23 27.41
N SER A 186 -6.88 36.43 28.34
CA SER A 186 -8.31 36.16 28.51
C SER A 186 -9.11 37.44 28.78
N GLN A 187 -10.08 37.75 27.92
CA GLN A 187 -11.31 38.45 28.30
C GLN A 187 -12.48 37.84 27.52
N GLY A 188 -13.54 37.49 28.26
CA GLY A 188 -14.67 36.73 27.75
C GLY A 188 -15.45 37.46 26.65
N ILE A 189 -15.81 36.69 25.63
CA ILE A 189 -17.05 36.63 24.86
C ILE A 189 -16.83 35.43 23.92
N VAL A 190 -17.81 34.54 23.78
CA VAL A 190 -17.73 33.39 22.88
C VAL A 190 -17.58 33.90 21.45
N GLY A 191 -16.35 33.84 20.91
CA GLY A 191 -16.05 34.26 19.54
C GLY A 191 -16.41 33.14 18.57
N LEU A 192 -17.63 33.16 18.04
CA LEU A 192 -17.98 32.33 16.88
C LEU A 192 -17.11 32.77 15.69
N PRO A 193 -16.56 31.83 14.90
CA PRO A 193 -15.67 32.16 13.81
C PRO A 193 -16.41 32.96 12.73
N ALA A 194 -15.73 33.94 12.14
CA ALA A 194 -16.32 34.93 11.21
C ALA A 194 -17.05 34.31 9.99
N TRP A 195 -16.74 33.06 9.63
CA TRP A 195 -17.40 32.35 8.54
C TRP A 195 -18.87 31.98 8.85
N MET A 196 -19.28 31.91 10.12
CA MET A 196 -20.67 31.65 10.49
C MET A 196 -21.60 32.84 10.21
N ALA A 197 -21.07 34.05 9.98
CA ALA A 197 -21.85 35.21 9.55
C ALA A 197 -22.13 35.23 8.03
N ILE A 198 -21.49 34.35 7.24
CA ILE A 198 -21.57 34.35 5.77
C ILE A 198 -22.83 33.61 5.28
N PHE A 199 -23.26 32.56 5.99
CA PHE A 199 -24.41 31.74 5.61
C PHE A 199 -25.77 32.46 5.57
N PRO A 200 -26.14 33.36 6.51
CA PRO A 200 -27.43 34.08 6.40
C PRO A 200 -27.44 35.14 5.29
N ILE A 201 -26.27 35.69 4.91
CA ILE A 201 -26.18 36.74 3.88
C ILE A 201 -26.28 36.14 2.46
N LEU A 202 -25.64 35.00 2.20
CA LEU A 202 -25.76 34.28 0.93
C LEU A 202 -27.17 33.69 0.73
N GLY A 203 -27.80 33.19 1.79
CA GLY A 203 -29.18 32.67 1.74
C GLY A 203 -30.22 33.74 1.40
N LEU A 204 -30.05 34.98 1.88
CA LEU A 204 -30.94 36.12 1.55
C LEU A 204 -30.74 36.65 0.13
N VAL A 205 -29.51 36.61 -0.41
CA VAL A 205 -29.23 37.02 -1.79
C VAL A 205 -29.77 36.00 -2.81
N VAL A 206 -29.62 34.70 -2.53
CA VAL A 206 -30.12 33.64 -3.43
C VAL A 206 -31.65 33.58 -3.41
N SER A 207 -32.29 33.72 -2.24
CA SER A 207 -33.76 33.77 -2.14
C SER A 207 -34.34 35.07 -2.72
N GLY A 208 -33.68 36.21 -2.54
CA GLY A 208 -34.07 37.49 -3.15
C GLY A 208 -33.95 37.49 -4.68
N ALA A 209 -32.92 36.86 -5.24
CA ALA A 209 -32.76 36.72 -6.69
C ALA A 209 -33.83 35.79 -7.32
N TRP A 210 -34.27 34.76 -6.58
CA TRP A 210 -35.33 33.85 -7.01
C TRP A 210 -36.72 34.49 -7.08
N VAL A 211 -37.05 35.42 -6.16
CA VAL A 211 -38.32 36.16 -6.17
C VAL A 211 -38.38 37.18 -7.32
N VAL A 212 -37.24 37.72 -7.74
CA VAL A 212 -37.16 38.71 -8.84
C VAL A 212 -37.17 38.06 -10.23
N LEU A 213 -36.71 36.81 -10.36
CA LEU A 213 -36.52 36.14 -11.67
C LEU A 213 -37.61 35.14 -12.08
N GLY A 214 -38.73 35.05 -11.33
CA GLY A 214 -40.03 34.60 -11.85
C GLY A 214 -40.04 33.34 -12.71
N LYS A 215 -39.44 32.25 -12.26
CA LYS A 215 -39.52 30.93 -12.91
C LYS A 215 -40.07 29.90 -11.93
N ASP A 216 -41.36 29.58 -12.04
CA ASP A 216 -41.98 28.43 -11.38
C ASP A 216 -41.59 27.13 -12.10
N PRO A 217 -40.98 26.12 -11.45
CA PRO A 217 -40.98 24.76 -11.93
C PRO A 217 -42.01 23.95 -11.13
N GLY A 218 -43.27 24.39 -11.14
CA GLY A 218 -44.41 23.60 -10.69
C GLY A 218 -44.97 22.79 -11.86
N HIS A 219 -44.39 21.63 -12.17
CA HIS A 219 -45.10 20.63 -12.96
C HIS A 219 -45.90 19.74 -12.03
N ARG A 220 -47.22 19.84 -12.18
CA ARG A 220 -48.24 19.07 -11.45
C ARG A 220 -48.00 17.57 -11.67
N HIS A 221 -47.96 16.81 -10.59
CA HIS A 221 -48.22 15.37 -10.67
C HIS A 221 -49.65 15.17 -11.18
N GLU A 222 -49.79 14.58 -12.37
CA GLU A 222 -51.06 14.03 -12.82
C GLU A 222 -51.30 12.71 -12.08
N ASP A 223 -52.26 12.73 -11.15
CA ASP A 223 -52.92 11.52 -10.67
C ASP A 223 -53.64 10.85 -11.85
N LYS A 224 -53.28 9.59 -12.15
CA LYS A 224 -54.15 8.69 -12.89
C LYS A 224 -54.49 7.48 -12.02
N GLN A 225 -55.67 7.58 -11.42
CA GLN A 225 -56.49 6.44 -11.05
C GLN A 225 -56.87 5.66 -12.32
N ARG A 226 -56.51 4.37 -12.42
CA ARG A 226 -57.41 3.21 -12.57
C ARG A 226 -56.63 1.93 -12.86
#